data_AF-D3HMM1-F1
#
_entry.id   AF-D3HMM1-F1
#
_cell.length_a   1.000
_cell.length_b   1.000
_cell.length_c   1.000
_cell.angle_alpha   90.00
_cell.angle_beta   90.00
_cell.angle_gamma   90.00
#
_symmetry.space_group_name_H-M   'P 1'
#
loop_
_entity.id
_entity.type
_entity.pdbx_description
1 polymer ?
#
loop_
_entity_poly.entity_id
_entity_poly.type
_entity_poly.pdbx_seq_one_letter_code
_entity_poly.pdbx_strand_id
1 'polypeptide(L)'
;MIKKKLVVTFLGFWAVNCFSFGVDVCFNSPTTTPVIQNCINLDSSCRTSNLTKAQEVTCRIAALADGLSGLSGSNNIIGGRSLVHSDSTYLMAQLIGFTPWQAYQIMIYDEATDQSDYVPYNQNGAQMLTDDEIANCRDHWGPSMPNQCLIITRVMSGIYKFNYTTGGMLLHLHARFSPDGTPPPALPYPTDYLSEANKPYEVVLNNFHAWVFDERINACSSGILHADTPPYASKSACEDSSRTLYSPMYFFAPGISPKPIPFVTTLGPLIINESTPNTIATDASFNAYIKPHDVTYAKPGIFFHALADRYSHHMCTDNSYFYQDSNGNYTSVYSKVLCAQGSHFLWHAWEQGTNQSTSNLAAQYQTMRPALEAIFDQLVAYRKFLGGTVKPIDKAALMNELMTVLAIEDPVTRLNNMVNLMEAHGALSLPGHGTTANLTIDQWLTLAGAPI
;
A
#
# COMPACT_ATOMS: atom_id res chain seq x y z
N MET A 1 -17.59 31.74 35.20
CA MET A 1 -17.74 30.82 34.04
C MET A 1 -16.68 31.14 33.00
N ILE A 2 -15.55 30.44 33.04
CA ILE A 2 -14.42 30.65 32.12
C ILE A 2 -14.57 29.66 30.97
N LYS A 3 -14.87 30.17 29.76
CA LYS A 3 -14.87 29.39 28.52
C LYS A 3 -13.41 29.09 28.15
N LYS A 4 -12.95 27.86 28.37
CA LYS A 4 -11.68 27.38 27.80
C LYS A 4 -11.88 27.17 26.29
N LYS A 5 -11.25 28.02 25.49
CA LYS A 5 -11.03 27.77 24.06
C LYS A 5 -9.93 26.71 23.94
N LEU A 6 -10.27 25.56 23.36
CA LEU A 6 -9.30 24.57 22.93
C LEU A 6 -8.60 25.16 21.69
N VAL A 7 -7.38 25.65 21.86
CA VAL A 7 -6.49 26.01 20.75
C VAL A 7 -5.70 24.75 20.43
N VAL A 8 -6.04 24.09 19.32
CA VAL A 8 -5.22 23.03 18.74
C VAL A 8 -4.11 23.72 17.96
N THR A 9 -2.95 23.86 18.59
CA THR A 9 -1.73 24.32 17.93
C THR A 9 -1.15 23.14 17.17
N PHE A 10 -1.26 23.14 15.84
CA PHE A 10 -0.47 22.27 14.98
C PHE A 10 0.98 22.78 15.01
N LEU A 11 1.78 22.21 15.91
CA LEU A 11 3.23 22.37 15.88
C LEU A 11 3.78 21.41 14.84
N GLY A 12 4.36 21.97 13.77
CA GLY A 12 5.15 21.21 12.81
C GLY A 12 6.36 20.60 13.53
N PHE A 13 6.34 19.28 13.68
CA PHE A 13 7.50 18.51 14.12
C PHE A 13 7.99 17.67 12.95
N TRP A 14 9.23 17.98 12.55
CA TRP A 14 10.09 17.08 11.80
C TRP A 14 10.52 15.95 12.73
N ALA A 15 9.72 14.90 12.76
CA ALA A 15 10.11 13.55 13.16
C ALA A 15 9.32 12.63 12.23
N VAL A 16 10.03 11.89 11.38
CA VAL A 16 9.47 10.82 10.56
C VAL A 16 9.12 9.68 11.52
N ASN A 17 8.00 9.81 12.23
CA ASN A 17 7.40 8.68 12.92
C ASN A 17 6.85 7.78 11.81
N CYS A 18 7.29 6.52 11.77
CA CYS A 18 6.75 5.51 10.86
C CYS A 18 5.28 5.31 11.22
N PHE A 19 4.36 5.70 10.33
CA PHE A 19 2.92 5.62 10.57
C PHE A 19 2.36 4.38 9.87
N SER A 20 2.37 3.27 10.61
CA SER A 20 1.92 1.91 10.22
C SER A 20 0.40 1.77 10.00
N PHE A 21 -0.24 2.77 9.41
CA PHE A 21 -1.61 2.68 8.90
C PHE A 21 -1.62 1.80 7.65
N GLY A 22 -2.62 0.95 7.40
CA GLY A 22 -2.72 0.16 6.16
C GLY A 22 -1.99 -1.19 6.18
N VAL A 23 -1.22 -1.46 7.24
CA VAL A 23 -0.56 -2.75 7.49
C VAL A 23 -1.36 -3.58 8.49
N ASP A 24 -1.17 -4.89 8.50
CA ASP A 24 -1.97 -5.78 9.34
C ASP A 24 -1.32 -6.16 10.66
N VAL A 25 0.02 -6.24 10.69
CA VAL A 25 0.81 -6.53 11.89
C VAL A 25 1.63 -5.31 12.27
N CYS A 26 1.48 -4.88 13.53
CA CYS A 26 2.22 -3.76 14.10
C CYS A 26 3.18 -4.25 15.18
N PHE A 27 4.35 -3.63 15.20
CA PHE A 27 5.42 -3.91 16.15
C PHE A 27 5.51 -2.77 17.15
N ASN A 28 5.38 -3.09 18.43
CA ASN A 28 5.63 -2.17 19.51
C ASN A 28 7.10 -2.18 19.92
N SER A 29 7.52 -1.13 20.62
CA SER A 29 8.80 -1.12 21.34
C SER A 29 8.98 -2.41 22.14
N PRO A 30 10.19 -3.03 22.18
CA PRO A 30 10.45 -4.26 22.91
C PRO A 30 10.10 -4.22 24.41
N THR A 31 9.97 -3.02 24.99
CA THR A 31 9.57 -2.80 26.38
C THR A 31 8.05 -2.81 26.60
N THR A 32 7.25 -2.89 25.53
CA THR A 32 5.79 -2.92 25.57
C THR A 32 5.27 -4.34 25.36
N THR A 33 4.20 -4.70 26.06
CA THR A 33 3.50 -5.98 25.87
C THR A 33 2.05 -5.73 25.45
N PRO A 34 1.56 -6.35 24.37
CA PRO A 34 2.29 -7.27 23.49
C PRO A 34 3.29 -6.56 22.55
N VAL A 35 4.36 -7.26 22.16
CA VAL A 35 5.35 -6.73 21.18
C VAL A 35 4.76 -6.72 19.77
N ILE A 36 3.96 -7.74 19.43
CA ILE A 36 3.29 -7.86 18.13
C ILE A 36 1.79 -7.75 18.38
N GLN A 37 1.10 -6.89 17.61
CA GLN A 37 -0.35 -6.72 17.69
C GLN A 37 -0.96 -6.48 16.30
N ASN A 38 -2.29 -6.57 16.19
CA ASN A 38 -2.98 -6.05 15.01
C ASN A 38 -2.85 -4.52 15.03
N CYS A 39 -2.66 -3.92 13.86
CA CYS A 39 -2.51 -2.47 13.76
C CYS A 39 -3.79 -1.70 14.09
N ILE A 40 -4.95 -2.33 13.89
CA ILE A 40 -6.23 -1.86 14.36
C ILE A 40 -6.80 -2.96 15.26
N ASN A 41 -6.63 -2.78 16.57
CA ASN A 41 -6.99 -3.75 17.57
C ASN A 41 -8.45 -3.59 18.01
N LEU A 42 -9.34 -4.27 17.30
CA LEU A 42 -10.76 -4.33 17.63
C LEU A 42 -11.13 -5.60 18.39
N ASP A 43 -12.18 -5.49 19.21
CA ASP A 43 -12.85 -6.64 19.80
C ASP A 43 -13.38 -7.58 18.70
N SER A 44 -13.28 -8.89 18.92
CA SER A 44 -13.79 -9.93 18.02
C SER A 44 -15.24 -9.71 17.55
N SER A 45 -16.09 -9.11 18.39
CA SER A 45 -17.48 -8.76 18.05
C SER A 45 -17.60 -7.72 16.94
N CYS A 46 -16.55 -6.94 16.66
CA CYS A 46 -16.47 -6.00 15.55
C CYS A 46 -15.86 -6.61 14.28
N ARG A 47 -15.36 -7.85 14.30
CA ARG A 47 -14.74 -8.54 13.15
C ARG A 47 -15.75 -9.32 12.31
N THR A 48 -16.89 -8.69 12.04
CA THR A 48 -17.98 -9.24 11.25
C THR A 48 -18.77 -8.11 10.60
N SER A 49 -19.43 -8.36 9.48
CA SER A 49 -20.41 -7.43 8.93
C SER A 49 -21.83 -7.67 9.46
N ASN A 50 -22.03 -8.71 10.27
CA ASN A 50 -23.32 -9.08 10.88
C ASN A 50 -23.62 -8.22 12.11
N LEU A 51 -23.54 -6.90 11.94
CA LEU A 51 -23.71 -5.92 13.01
C LEU A 51 -25.09 -5.26 12.90
N THR A 52 -25.70 -4.98 14.05
CA THR A 52 -26.79 -3.99 14.09
C THR A 52 -26.23 -2.60 13.76
N LYS A 53 -27.08 -1.67 13.30
CA LYS A 53 -26.66 -0.28 13.01
C LYS A 53 -25.94 0.39 14.20
N ALA A 54 -26.37 0.10 15.43
CA ALA A 54 -25.74 0.64 16.63
C ALA A 54 -24.33 0.07 16.84
N GLN A 55 -24.17 -1.26 16.69
CA GLN A 55 -22.88 -1.92 16.78
C GLN A 55 -21.92 -1.46 15.69
N GLU A 56 -22.40 -1.31 14.45
CA GLU A 56 -21.60 -0.80 13.33
C GLU A 56 -21.01 0.58 13.64
N VAL A 57 -21.81 1.51 14.18
CA VAL A 57 -21.33 2.83 14.60
C VAL A 57 -20.28 2.71 15.72
N THR A 58 -20.52 1.88 16.73
CA THR A 58 -19.56 1.65 17.81
C THR A 58 -18.23 1.10 17.28
N CYS A 59 -18.28 0.10 16.41
CA CYS A 59 -17.09 -0.51 15.81
C CYS A 59 -16.31 0.49 14.94
N ARG A 60 -16.99 1.34 14.15
CA ARG A 60 -16.33 2.42 13.39
C ARG A 60 -15.64 3.45 14.29
N ILE A 61 -16.26 3.82 15.42
CA ILE A 61 -15.66 4.75 16.38
C ILE A 61 -14.42 4.11 17.03
N ALA A 62 -14.52 2.85 17.45
CA ALA A 62 -13.40 2.11 18.03
C ALA A 62 -12.23 1.98 17.03
N ALA A 63 -12.53 1.62 15.79
CA ALA A 63 -11.52 1.48 14.72
C ALA A 63 -10.83 2.81 14.42
N LEU A 64 -11.61 3.89 14.31
CA LEU A 64 -11.06 5.23 14.14
C LEU A 64 -10.18 5.64 15.31
N ALA A 65 -10.64 5.43 16.55
CA ALA A 65 -9.89 5.84 17.74
C ALA A 65 -8.56 5.08 17.86
N ASP A 66 -8.59 3.76 17.63
CA ASP A 66 -7.39 2.92 17.68
C ASP A 66 -6.42 3.26 16.54
N GLY A 67 -6.92 3.33 15.31
CA GLY A 67 -6.09 3.66 14.15
C GLY A 67 -5.50 5.08 14.19
N LEU A 68 -6.24 6.08 14.71
CA LEU A 68 -5.70 7.43 14.93
C LEU A 68 -4.68 7.49 16.07
N SER A 69 -4.74 6.57 17.05
CA SER A 69 -3.75 6.53 18.14
C SER A 69 -2.34 6.25 17.63
N GLY A 70 -2.23 5.48 16.54
CA GLY A 70 -0.99 5.28 15.79
C GLY A 70 -0.54 6.52 15.05
N LEU A 71 -1.47 7.23 14.42
CA LEU A 71 -1.18 8.47 13.68
C LEU A 71 -0.75 9.64 14.55
N SER A 72 -1.14 9.66 15.82
CA SER A 72 -0.74 10.73 16.73
C SER A 72 0.60 10.46 17.43
N GLY A 73 1.25 9.32 17.16
CA GLY A 73 2.46 8.87 17.88
C GLY A 73 2.20 8.65 19.38
N SER A 74 0.92 8.49 19.76
CA SER A 74 0.53 8.29 21.15
C SER A 74 0.63 6.84 21.61
N ASN A 75 0.85 5.92 20.68
CA ASN A 75 1.09 4.51 20.96
C ASN A 75 2.57 4.16 20.77
N ASN A 76 2.97 3.00 21.29
CA ASN A 76 4.36 2.54 21.30
C ASN A 76 4.74 1.82 19.99
N ILE A 77 3.99 2.02 18.90
CA ILE A 77 4.24 1.36 17.62
C ILE A 77 5.48 1.97 16.99
N ILE A 78 6.43 1.11 16.62
CA ILE A 78 7.70 1.50 16.00
C ILE A 78 7.75 1.14 14.51
N GLY A 79 6.84 0.29 14.04
CA GLY A 79 6.70 -0.06 12.63
C GLY A 79 5.57 -1.06 12.40
N GLY A 80 5.37 -1.45 11.15
CA GLY A 80 4.41 -2.48 10.79
C GLY A 80 4.79 -3.22 9.51
N ARG A 81 3.97 -4.19 9.15
CA ARG A 81 4.16 -5.07 8.01
C ARG A 81 2.80 -5.56 7.53
N SER A 82 2.57 -5.55 6.21
CA SER A 82 1.36 -6.11 5.61
C SER A 82 1.57 -7.57 5.15
N LEU A 83 0.92 -8.51 5.82
CA LEU A 83 0.87 -9.90 5.39
C LEU A 83 -0.02 -10.08 4.15
N VAL A 84 -1.02 -9.22 3.99
CA VAL A 84 -1.95 -9.25 2.85
C VAL A 84 -1.29 -8.71 1.59
N HIS A 85 -0.70 -7.50 1.63
CA HIS A 85 -0.13 -6.87 0.44
C HIS A 85 1.29 -7.38 0.22
N SER A 86 2.16 -7.28 1.23
CA SER A 86 3.59 -7.51 1.06
C SER A 86 3.98 -8.99 1.13
N ASP A 87 3.73 -9.69 2.24
CA ASP A 87 4.19 -11.09 2.37
C ASP A 87 3.55 -12.03 1.35
N SER A 88 2.27 -11.83 1.07
CA SER A 88 1.58 -12.62 0.05
C SER A 88 2.17 -12.36 -1.33
N THR A 89 2.48 -11.10 -1.68
CA THR A 89 3.21 -10.76 -2.91
C THR A 89 4.58 -11.41 -2.96
N TYR A 90 5.34 -11.39 -1.86
CA TYR A 90 6.65 -12.03 -1.76
C TYR A 90 6.57 -13.55 -2.01
N LEU A 91 5.64 -14.24 -1.37
CA LEU A 91 5.41 -15.67 -1.56
C LEU A 91 5.00 -15.96 -3.01
N MET A 92 3.98 -15.28 -3.52
CA MET A 92 3.48 -15.47 -4.89
C MET A 92 4.57 -15.24 -5.93
N ALA A 93 5.40 -14.21 -5.78
CA ALA A 93 6.49 -13.91 -6.71
C ALA A 93 7.54 -15.05 -6.75
N GLN A 94 8.03 -15.53 -5.61
CA GLN A 94 8.98 -16.65 -5.58
C GLN A 94 8.39 -17.91 -6.24
N LEU A 95 7.12 -18.16 -5.94
CA LEU A 95 6.34 -19.28 -6.44
C LEU A 95 6.13 -19.23 -7.96
N ILE A 96 5.89 -18.05 -8.52
CA ILE A 96 5.77 -17.81 -9.97
C ILE A 96 7.12 -17.97 -10.68
N GLY A 97 8.24 -17.80 -9.97
CA GLY A 97 9.58 -18.07 -10.47
C GLY A 97 10.54 -16.87 -10.49
N PHE A 98 10.25 -15.82 -9.74
CA PHE A 98 11.25 -14.82 -9.37
C PHE A 98 12.26 -15.43 -8.37
N THR A 99 13.51 -14.96 -8.35
CA THR A 99 14.44 -15.32 -7.27
C THR A 99 13.97 -14.71 -5.95
N PRO A 100 14.39 -15.23 -4.79
CA PRO A 100 14.02 -14.61 -3.51
C PRO A 100 14.42 -13.13 -3.43
N TRP A 101 15.59 -12.74 -3.93
CA TRP A 101 16.01 -11.34 -3.98
C TRP A 101 15.12 -10.47 -4.89
N GLN A 102 14.69 -10.98 -6.04
CA GLN A 102 13.76 -10.25 -6.93
C GLN A 102 12.39 -10.09 -6.26
N ALA A 103 11.84 -11.16 -5.70
CA ALA A 103 10.58 -11.13 -4.96
C ALA A 103 10.65 -10.18 -3.75
N TYR A 104 11.78 -10.17 -3.05
CA TYR A 104 12.02 -9.31 -1.90
C TYR A 104 11.99 -7.83 -2.30
N GLN A 105 12.62 -7.47 -3.42
CA GLN A 105 12.56 -6.11 -3.94
C GLN A 105 11.12 -5.71 -4.30
N ILE A 106 10.35 -6.56 -4.98
CA ILE A 106 8.93 -6.28 -5.26
C ILE A 106 8.18 -5.98 -3.95
N MET A 107 8.37 -6.82 -2.93
CA MET A 107 7.70 -6.69 -1.64
C MET A 107 8.12 -5.43 -0.86
N ILE A 108 9.41 -5.08 -0.73
CA ILE A 108 9.80 -3.90 0.05
C ILE A 108 9.28 -2.60 -0.57
N TYR A 109 9.13 -2.55 -1.89
CA TYR A 109 8.57 -1.39 -2.59
C TYR A 109 7.04 -1.37 -2.60
N ASP A 110 6.39 -2.54 -2.50
CA ASP A 110 4.96 -2.65 -2.16
C ASP A 110 4.71 -2.03 -0.78
N GLU A 111 5.39 -2.50 0.26
CA GLU A 111 5.21 -1.97 1.63
C GLU A 111 5.58 -0.49 1.75
N ALA A 112 6.70 -0.07 1.14
CA ALA A 112 7.15 1.31 1.25
C ALA A 112 6.25 2.32 0.52
N THR A 113 5.36 1.85 -0.37
CA THR A 113 4.31 2.67 -0.96
C THR A 113 3.31 3.14 0.11
N ASP A 114 3.07 2.32 1.12
CA ASP A 114 2.21 2.64 2.26
C ASP A 114 2.91 3.45 3.33
N GLN A 115 4.15 3.08 3.64
CA GLN A 115 4.89 3.55 4.80
C GLN A 115 5.92 4.65 4.49
N SER A 116 6.08 5.02 3.22
CA SER A 116 7.17 5.83 2.66
C SER A 116 8.54 5.13 2.61
N ASP A 117 8.80 4.17 3.48
CA ASP A 117 9.99 3.35 3.49
C ASP A 117 9.70 1.95 4.03
N TYR A 118 10.67 1.04 3.92
CA TYR A 118 10.62 -0.28 4.49
C TYR A 118 11.80 -0.50 5.43
N VAL A 119 11.52 -1.04 6.61
CA VAL A 119 12.51 -1.53 7.59
C VAL A 119 12.06 -2.90 8.10
N PRO A 120 12.94 -3.92 8.09
CA PRO A 120 12.56 -5.27 8.47
C PRO A 120 12.54 -5.49 9.98
N TYR A 121 11.52 -6.22 10.42
CA TYR A 121 11.38 -6.79 11.76
C TYR A 121 11.49 -8.31 11.68
N ASN A 122 12.15 -8.93 12.65
CA ASN A 122 12.27 -10.38 12.74
C ASN A 122 10.99 -11.04 13.28
N GLN A 123 10.97 -12.37 13.38
CA GLN A 123 9.80 -13.14 13.82
C GLN A 123 9.31 -12.82 15.24
N ASN A 124 10.17 -12.24 16.07
CA ASN A 124 9.83 -11.83 17.43
C ASN A 124 9.36 -10.36 17.51
N GLY A 125 9.26 -9.67 16.36
CA GLY A 125 8.88 -8.27 16.28
C GLY A 125 10.00 -7.30 16.66
N ALA A 126 11.26 -7.76 16.69
CA ALA A 126 12.40 -6.88 16.91
C ALA A 126 12.92 -6.32 15.58
N GLN A 127 13.20 -5.02 15.55
CA GLN A 127 13.82 -4.35 14.40
C GLN A 127 15.19 -4.97 14.13
N MET A 128 15.47 -5.29 12.87
CA MET A 128 16.71 -6.00 12.50
C MET A 128 17.94 -5.10 12.37
N LEU A 129 17.71 -3.78 12.24
CA LEU A 129 18.74 -2.75 12.21
C LEU A 129 18.39 -1.70 13.27
N THR A 130 19.40 -1.17 13.96
CA THR A 130 19.22 -0.03 14.86
C THR A 130 18.90 1.25 14.06
N ASP A 131 18.32 2.26 14.73
CA ASP A 131 18.03 3.54 14.09
C ASP A 131 19.30 4.22 13.54
N ASP A 132 20.43 4.07 14.24
CA ASP A 132 21.74 4.55 13.79
C ASP A 132 22.22 3.83 12.53
N GLU A 133 22.02 2.52 12.43
CA GLU A 133 22.35 1.74 11.22
C GLU A 133 21.44 2.12 10.05
N ILE A 134 20.15 2.34 10.29
CA ILE A 134 19.19 2.78 9.26
C ILE A 134 19.58 4.18 8.76
N ALA A 135 19.88 5.11 9.66
CA ALA A 135 20.36 6.44 9.30
C ALA A 135 21.66 6.36 8.50
N ASN A 136 22.63 5.54 8.96
CA ASN A 136 23.88 5.33 8.25
C ASN A 136 23.67 4.79 6.83
N CYS A 137 22.78 3.82 6.65
CA CYS A 137 22.42 3.27 5.36
C CYS A 137 21.83 4.33 4.42
N ARG A 138 20.97 5.21 4.93
CA ARG A 138 20.33 6.28 4.15
C ARG A 138 21.32 7.37 3.74
N ASP A 139 22.27 7.71 4.62
CA ASP A 139 23.31 8.71 4.38
C ASP A 139 24.36 8.23 3.38
N HIS A 140 24.62 6.92 3.32
CA HIS A 140 25.65 6.32 2.46
C HIS A 140 25.06 5.50 1.31
N TRP A 141 23.80 5.74 0.95
CA TRP A 141 23.09 4.97 -0.07
C TRP A 141 23.82 5.01 -1.42
N GLY A 142 24.09 3.83 -1.99
CA GLY A 142 24.77 3.70 -3.28
C GLY A 142 25.81 2.58 -3.30
N PRO A 143 26.77 2.61 -4.24
CA PRO A 143 27.73 1.52 -4.46
C PRO A 143 28.65 1.21 -3.28
N SER A 144 28.78 2.12 -2.32
CA SER A 144 29.63 1.98 -1.13
C SER A 144 28.86 1.66 0.14
N MET A 145 27.53 1.45 0.05
CA MET A 145 26.73 1.16 1.22
C MET A 145 27.04 -0.25 1.77
N PRO A 146 27.04 -0.44 3.10
CA PRO A 146 27.13 -1.78 3.68
C PRO A 146 26.05 -2.73 3.14
N ASN A 147 26.38 -4.00 2.96
CA ASN A 147 25.44 -5.00 2.42
C ASN A 147 24.12 -5.09 3.22
N GLN A 148 24.18 -4.91 4.54
CA GLN A 148 22.99 -4.87 5.39
C GLN A 148 22.00 -3.75 5.03
N CYS A 149 22.40 -2.74 4.26
CA CYS A 149 21.50 -1.70 3.78
C CYS A 149 20.58 -2.19 2.64
N LEU A 150 20.88 -3.33 2.01
CA LEU A 150 20.06 -3.94 0.95
C LEU A 150 18.69 -4.44 1.44
N ILE A 151 18.49 -4.59 2.76
CA ILE A 151 17.22 -5.07 3.32
C ILE A 151 16.25 -3.95 3.74
N ILE A 152 16.58 -2.69 3.47
CA ILE A 152 15.69 -1.53 3.71
C ILE A 152 15.44 -0.80 2.40
N THR A 153 14.50 0.13 2.35
CA THR A 153 14.41 1.09 1.23
C THR A 153 14.91 2.46 1.64
N ARG A 154 15.22 3.30 0.63
CA ARG A 154 15.22 4.75 0.83
C ARG A 154 13.80 5.23 1.14
N VAL A 155 13.72 6.42 1.73
CA VAL A 155 12.46 7.16 1.88
C VAL A 155 11.92 7.53 0.50
N MET A 156 10.63 7.34 0.26
CA MET A 156 9.93 7.67 -0.97
C MET A 156 8.77 8.60 -0.64
N SER A 157 9.12 9.84 -0.27
CA SER A 157 8.14 10.79 0.27
C SER A 157 7.01 11.09 -0.71
N GLY A 158 7.24 11.04 -2.02
CA GLY A 158 6.25 11.45 -3.03
C GLY A 158 5.13 10.44 -3.26
N ILE A 159 5.36 9.16 -2.94
CA ILE A 159 4.34 8.11 -3.03
C ILE A 159 3.71 7.77 -1.68
N TYR A 160 4.23 8.34 -0.59
CA TYR A 160 3.65 8.17 0.74
C TYR A 160 2.21 8.66 0.78
N LYS A 161 1.29 7.82 1.26
CA LYS A 161 -0.17 8.08 1.26
C LYS A 161 -0.59 9.45 1.82
N PHE A 162 0.10 9.96 2.84
CA PHE A 162 -0.24 11.26 3.45
C PHE A 162 0.48 12.45 2.82
N ASN A 163 1.27 12.26 1.75
CA ASN A 163 1.87 13.36 1.04
C ASN A 163 0.83 14.14 0.25
N TYR A 164 0.45 15.30 0.76
CA TYR A 164 -0.53 16.17 0.14
C TYR A 164 0.07 17.13 -0.91
N THR A 165 1.39 17.25 -1.02
CA THR A 165 2.06 18.20 -1.92
C THR A 165 2.15 17.64 -3.34
N THR A 166 2.78 16.47 -3.47
CA THR A 166 2.91 15.75 -4.75
C THR A 166 1.80 14.73 -4.96
N GLY A 167 0.91 14.60 -3.98
CA GLY A 167 -0.34 13.87 -4.09
C GLY A 167 -0.34 12.48 -3.53
N GLY A 168 0.83 11.92 -3.13
CA GLY A 168 0.91 10.79 -2.20
C GLY A 168 -0.09 9.68 -2.47
N MET A 169 -0.02 9.10 -3.68
CA MET A 169 -0.97 8.09 -4.19
C MET A 169 -2.44 8.31 -3.80
N LEU A 170 -2.87 9.59 -3.77
CA LEU A 170 -4.22 10.04 -3.44
C LEU A 170 -4.77 9.47 -2.12
N LEU A 171 -3.95 9.40 -1.08
CA LEU A 171 -4.31 8.76 0.21
C LEU A 171 -4.79 7.32 0.01
N HIS A 172 -4.25 6.65 -1.03
CA HIS A 172 -4.65 5.31 -1.49
C HIS A 172 -6.12 5.17 -1.90
N LEU A 173 -6.83 6.30 -2.00
CA LEU A 173 -8.22 6.36 -2.41
C LEU A 173 -8.28 6.78 -3.88
N HIS A 174 -7.86 5.87 -4.76
CA HIS A 174 -7.87 6.04 -6.21
C HIS A 174 -9.31 6.17 -6.75
N ALA A 175 -9.89 7.36 -6.67
CA ALA A 175 -11.17 7.67 -7.27
C ALA A 175 -11.13 7.47 -8.79
N ARG A 176 -12.26 7.09 -9.38
CA ARG A 176 -12.36 6.82 -10.82
C ARG A 176 -12.37 8.12 -11.62
N PHE A 177 -11.83 8.12 -12.82
CA PHE A 177 -11.95 9.27 -13.71
C PHE A 177 -13.37 9.35 -14.30
N SER A 178 -13.86 10.57 -14.44
CA SER A 178 -15.10 10.90 -15.15
C SER A 178 -14.79 11.89 -16.28
N PRO A 179 -14.98 11.49 -17.55
CA PRO A 179 -14.69 12.35 -18.69
C PRO A 179 -15.57 13.61 -18.78
N ASP A 180 -16.79 13.56 -18.27
CA ASP A 180 -17.81 14.61 -18.41
C ASP A 180 -18.30 15.17 -17.05
N GLY A 181 -17.66 14.76 -15.96
CA GLY A 181 -18.06 15.12 -14.60
C GLY A 181 -19.28 14.37 -14.06
N THR A 182 -19.84 13.41 -14.81
CA THR A 182 -20.91 12.54 -14.30
C THR A 182 -20.33 11.32 -13.56
N PRO A 183 -21.03 10.77 -12.55
CA PRO A 183 -20.57 9.56 -11.88
C PRO A 183 -20.31 8.42 -12.89
N PRO A 184 -19.14 7.75 -12.85
CA PRO A 184 -18.87 6.60 -13.69
C PRO A 184 -19.90 5.48 -13.51
N PRO A 185 -20.07 4.58 -14.49
CA PRO A 185 -20.99 3.45 -14.39
C PRO A 185 -20.74 2.61 -13.15
N ALA A 186 -21.81 2.23 -12.44
CA ALA A 186 -21.71 1.36 -11.28
C ALA A 186 -21.06 0.01 -11.64
N LEU A 187 -20.21 -0.51 -10.75
CA LEU A 187 -19.53 -1.79 -10.93
C LEU A 187 -20.11 -2.84 -9.98
N PRO A 188 -20.22 -4.10 -10.41
CA PRO A 188 -20.39 -5.21 -9.49
C PRO A 188 -19.10 -5.42 -8.68
N TYR A 189 -19.20 -6.13 -7.56
CA TYR A 189 -18.02 -6.55 -6.80
C TYR A 189 -18.03 -8.07 -6.57
N PRO A 190 -16.90 -8.76 -6.80
CA PRO A 190 -15.63 -8.24 -7.34
C PRO A 190 -15.75 -7.88 -8.84
N THR A 191 -14.81 -7.07 -9.32
CA THR A 191 -14.66 -6.68 -10.74
C THR A 191 -13.20 -6.68 -11.14
N ASP A 192 -12.94 -6.75 -12.45
CA ASP A 192 -11.61 -6.54 -13.02
C ASP A 192 -11.42 -5.04 -13.33
N TYR A 193 -10.67 -4.34 -12.48
CA TYR A 193 -10.36 -2.91 -12.65
C TYR A 193 -9.38 -2.63 -13.79
N LEU A 194 -8.70 -3.65 -14.32
CA LEU A 194 -7.78 -3.53 -15.46
C LEU A 194 -8.44 -3.95 -16.79
N SER A 195 -9.70 -4.38 -16.76
CA SER A 195 -10.44 -4.74 -17.97
C SER A 195 -10.57 -3.56 -18.94
N GLU A 196 -10.64 -3.86 -20.24
CA GLU A 196 -10.81 -2.84 -21.28
C GLU A 196 -12.09 -2.00 -21.10
N ALA A 197 -13.14 -2.56 -20.48
CA ALA A 197 -14.35 -1.81 -20.15
C ALA A 197 -14.14 -0.74 -19.06
N ASN A 198 -13.26 -1.02 -18.09
CA ASN A 198 -12.96 -0.11 -16.98
C ASN A 198 -11.80 0.84 -17.24
N LYS A 199 -10.95 0.52 -18.22
CA LYS A 199 -9.76 1.28 -18.60
C LYS A 199 -9.98 2.80 -18.73
N PRO A 200 -11.07 3.32 -19.36
CA PRO A 200 -11.31 4.76 -19.45
C PRO A 200 -11.55 5.45 -18.10
N TYR A 201 -11.97 4.70 -17.08
CA TYR A 201 -12.32 5.20 -15.75
C TYR A 201 -11.21 4.92 -14.73
N GLU A 202 -10.38 3.90 -14.91
CA GLU A 202 -9.32 3.50 -13.98
C GLU A 202 -7.96 4.08 -14.38
N VAL A 203 -7.90 5.40 -14.62
CA VAL A 203 -6.72 6.04 -15.24
C VAL A 203 -5.45 5.96 -14.37
N VAL A 204 -5.59 5.99 -13.04
CA VAL A 204 -4.46 5.83 -12.11
C VAL A 204 -3.82 4.44 -12.27
N LEU A 205 -4.62 3.38 -12.15
CA LEU A 205 -4.14 2.00 -12.26
C LEU A 205 -3.58 1.71 -13.64
N ASN A 206 -4.26 2.15 -14.70
CA ASN A 206 -3.78 1.92 -16.06
C ASN A 206 -2.50 2.71 -16.37
N ASN A 207 -2.29 3.87 -15.73
CA ASN A 207 -1.04 4.61 -15.84
C ASN A 207 0.12 3.85 -15.18
N PHE A 208 -0.07 3.32 -13.97
CA PHE A 208 0.95 2.49 -13.29
C PHE A 208 1.22 1.19 -14.03
N HIS A 209 0.18 0.50 -14.49
CA HIS A 209 0.32 -0.69 -15.33
C HIS A 209 1.16 -0.39 -16.56
N ALA A 210 0.81 0.64 -17.32
CA ALA A 210 1.55 1.03 -18.53
C ALA A 210 3.00 1.46 -18.24
N TRP A 211 3.29 2.03 -17.07
CA TRP A 211 4.66 2.35 -16.63
C TRP A 211 5.48 1.11 -16.24
N VAL A 212 4.85 0.13 -15.59
CA VAL A 212 5.50 -1.13 -15.20
C VAL A 212 5.82 -2.00 -16.42
N PHE A 213 4.92 -2.05 -17.39
CA PHE A 213 5.06 -2.85 -18.63
C PHE A 213 5.79 -2.12 -19.77
N ASP A 214 6.51 -1.03 -19.44
CA ASP A 214 7.28 -0.19 -20.38
C ASP A 214 6.48 0.29 -21.62
N GLU A 215 5.15 0.35 -21.50
CA GLU A 215 4.30 1.00 -22.48
C GLU A 215 4.46 2.52 -22.39
N ARG A 216 5.02 3.04 -21.27
CA ARG A 216 5.29 4.46 -21.02
C ARG A 216 6.59 4.63 -20.26
N ILE A 217 7.28 5.75 -20.52
CA ILE A 217 8.57 6.06 -19.88
C ILE A 217 8.46 6.51 -18.42
N ASN A 218 7.26 6.91 -17.97
CA ASN A 218 7.02 7.38 -16.62
C ASN A 218 5.56 7.21 -16.17
N ALA A 219 5.38 7.19 -14.86
CA ALA A 219 4.08 7.38 -14.21
C ALA A 219 3.74 8.88 -14.07
N CYS A 220 2.45 9.18 -14.04
CA CYS A 220 1.89 10.52 -13.88
C CYS A 220 1.15 10.65 -12.56
N SER A 221 1.24 11.81 -11.93
CA SER A 221 0.44 12.13 -10.74
C SER A 221 -1.05 11.95 -11.06
N SER A 222 -1.74 11.17 -10.22
CA SER A 222 -3.15 10.79 -10.41
C SER A 222 -3.48 10.08 -11.74
N GLY A 223 -2.47 9.56 -12.46
CA GLY A 223 -2.64 8.94 -13.77
C GLY A 223 -3.10 9.88 -14.88
N ILE A 224 -3.12 11.20 -14.64
CA ILE A 224 -3.69 12.18 -15.57
C ILE A 224 -2.69 12.50 -16.69
N LEU A 225 -3.18 12.36 -17.93
CA LEU A 225 -2.43 12.63 -19.15
C LEU A 225 -2.89 13.96 -19.75
N HIS A 226 -1.98 14.64 -20.47
CA HIS A 226 -2.30 15.87 -21.16
C HIS A 226 -3.32 15.64 -22.29
N ALA A 227 -4.35 16.48 -22.39
CA ALA A 227 -5.51 16.30 -23.27
C ALA A 227 -5.18 16.14 -24.78
N ASP A 228 -4.10 16.76 -25.26
CA ASP A 228 -3.67 16.72 -26.67
C ASP A 228 -2.98 15.40 -27.08
N THR A 229 -2.96 14.41 -26.19
CA THR A 229 -2.34 13.12 -26.47
C THR A 229 -3.39 12.02 -26.47
N PRO A 230 -3.38 11.08 -27.44
CA PRO A 230 -4.31 9.97 -27.42
C PRO A 230 -4.22 9.30 -26.04
N PRO A 231 -5.35 9.02 -25.38
CA PRO A 231 -5.33 8.24 -24.15
C PRO A 231 -4.63 6.93 -24.51
N TYR A 232 -3.56 6.60 -23.78
CA TYR A 232 -2.76 5.38 -23.97
C TYR A 232 -1.81 5.32 -25.19
N ALA A 233 -1.45 6.45 -25.82
CA ALA A 233 -0.24 6.44 -26.66
C ALA A 233 1.00 6.30 -25.77
N SER A 234 1.99 5.51 -26.21
CA SER A 234 3.22 5.21 -25.44
C SER A 234 4.10 6.43 -25.12
N LYS A 235 3.72 7.60 -25.63
CA LYS A 235 4.40 8.89 -25.46
C LYS A 235 3.48 10.02 -25.00
N SER A 236 2.26 9.73 -24.53
CA SER A 236 1.40 10.79 -23.98
C SER A 236 2.13 11.50 -22.86
N ALA A 237 2.16 12.82 -22.84
CA ALA A 237 2.77 13.55 -21.74
C ALA A 237 1.87 13.42 -20.49
N CYS A 238 2.48 13.44 -19.30
CA CYS A 238 1.71 13.74 -18.10
C CYS A 238 1.11 15.15 -18.21
N GLU A 239 0.02 15.39 -17.49
CA GLU A 239 -0.58 16.72 -17.40
C GLU A 239 0.42 17.79 -16.92
N ASP A 240 0.18 19.05 -17.26
CA ASP A 240 1.09 20.15 -16.92
C ASP A 240 1.16 20.40 -15.40
N SER A 241 2.35 20.70 -14.88
CA SER A 241 2.59 21.02 -13.47
C SER A 241 1.92 22.31 -12.96
N SER A 242 1.39 23.14 -13.85
CA SER A 242 0.52 24.27 -13.53
C SER A 242 -0.91 23.86 -13.21
N ARG A 243 -1.30 22.61 -13.50
CA ARG A 243 -2.60 22.04 -13.14
C ARG A 243 -2.57 21.41 -11.77
N THR A 244 -3.73 21.43 -11.11
CA THR A 244 -3.92 20.79 -9.82
C THR A 244 -5.14 19.87 -9.81
N LEU A 245 -5.10 18.86 -8.95
CA LEU A 245 -6.26 18.07 -8.54
C LEU A 245 -6.68 18.49 -7.13
N TYR A 246 -7.89 19.02 -7.02
CA TYR A 246 -8.55 19.31 -5.76
C TYR A 246 -9.32 18.07 -5.26
N SER A 247 -8.92 17.56 -4.11
CA SER A 247 -9.47 16.35 -3.50
C SER A 247 -10.11 16.63 -2.14
N PRO A 248 -11.38 17.07 -2.10
CA PRO A 248 -12.09 17.32 -0.85
C PRO A 248 -12.56 16.01 -0.21
N MET A 249 -11.87 15.58 0.84
CA MET A 249 -12.11 14.26 1.46
C MET A 249 -12.74 14.37 2.85
N TYR A 250 -13.70 13.49 3.17
CA TYR A 250 -14.48 13.53 4.41
C TYR A 250 -13.75 12.85 5.59
N PHE A 251 -12.51 13.27 5.79
CA PHE A 251 -11.44 12.49 6.39
C PHE A 251 -11.45 12.35 7.93
N PHE A 252 -12.15 13.17 8.73
CA PHE A 252 -12.12 13.03 10.21
C PHE A 252 -13.47 12.71 10.84
N ALA A 253 -14.27 11.85 10.20
CA ALA A 253 -15.53 11.39 10.79
C ALA A 253 -15.60 9.88 11.01
N PRO A 254 -16.12 9.43 12.16
CA PRO A 254 -16.42 8.02 12.40
C PRO A 254 -17.61 7.50 11.55
N GLY A 255 -18.37 8.40 10.90
CA GLY A 255 -19.51 8.03 10.06
C GLY A 255 -19.75 9.04 8.95
N ILE A 256 -20.27 10.22 9.29
CA ILE A 256 -20.54 11.29 8.29
C ILE A 256 -19.72 12.51 8.68
N SER A 257 -18.80 12.96 7.81
CA SER A 257 -18.17 14.27 8.00
C SER A 257 -19.00 15.33 7.28
N PRO A 258 -19.46 16.38 7.97
CA PRO A 258 -20.08 17.52 7.29
C PRO A 258 -19.04 18.44 6.63
N LYS A 259 -17.74 18.30 6.92
CA LYS A 259 -16.67 19.15 6.39
C LYS A 259 -15.58 18.33 5.72
N PRO A 260 -15.36 18.50 4.41
CA PRO A 260 -14.21 17.88 3.76
C PRO A 260 -12.91 18.61 4.15
N ILE A 261 -11.82 17.87 4.14
CA ILE A 261 -10.45 18.39 4.23
C ILE A 261 -9.94 18.55 2.80
N PRO A 262 -9.48 19.74 2.41
CA PRO A 262 -8.95 19.96 1.09
C PRO A 262 -7.55 19.37 0.97
N PHE A 263 -7.37 18.45 0.02
CA PHE A 263 -6.06 18.05 -0.48
C PHE A 263 -5.88 18.67 -1.86
N VAL A 264 -4.68 19.19 -2.16
CA VAL A 264 -4.37 19.82 -3.44
C VAL A 264 -3.10 19.18 -3.99
N THR A 265 -3.25 18.35 -5.00
CA THR A 265 -2.14 17.67 -5.66
C THR A 265 -1.68 18.47 -6.86
N THR A 266 -0.38 18.73 -6.96
CA THR A 266 0.21 19.26 -8.19
C THR A 266 0.32 18.12 -9.21
N LEU A 267 -0.17 18.34 -10.44
CA LEU A 267 -0.09 17.35 -11.50
C LEU A 267 1.29 17.36 -12.18
N GLY A 268 1.51 16.45 -13.13
CA GLY A 268 2.83 16.24 -13.74
C GLY A 268 3.32 14.80 -13.66
N PRO A 269 4.61 14.57 -13.97
CA PRO A 269 5.27 13.32 -13.64
C PRO A 269 5.10 12.97 -12.17
N LEU A 270 4.84 11.70 -11.87
CA LEU A 270 4.82 11.23 -10.48
C LEU A 270 6.20 11.45 -9.86
N ILE A 271 6.21 12.00 -8.65
CA ILE A 271 7.41 12.16 -7.82
C ILE A 271 7.52 10.94 -6.90
N ILE A 272 8.66 10.25 -6.94
CA ILE A 272 8.98 9.15 -6.01
C ILE A 272 9.49 9.72 -4.69
N ASN A 273 10.37 10.73 -4.75
CA ASN A 273 10.93 11.39 -3.58
C ASN A 273 11.12 12.90 -3.84
N GLU A 274 10.74 13.72 -2.86
CA GLU A 274 10.81 15.19 -2.90
C GLU A 274 12.19 15.75 -2.51
N SER A 275 13.27 15.03 -2.83
CA SER A 275 14.64 15.52 -2.69
C SER A 275 14.91 16.73 -3.58
N THR A 276 16.06 17.37 -3.43
CA THR A 276 16.53 18.38 -4.38
C THR A 276 17.73 17.84 -5.17
N PRO A 277 17.62 17.59 -6.49
CA PRO A 277 16.39 17.62 -7.30
C PRO A 277 15.42 16.48 -6.95
N ASN A 278 14.14 16.63 -7.33
CA ASN A 278 13.12 15.60 -7.14
C ASN A 278 13.51 14.33 -7.90
N THR A 279 13.18 13.17 -7.31
CA THR A 279 13.25 11.89 -8.02
C THR A 279 11.91 11.65 -8.71
N ILE A 280 11.90 11.65 -10.04
CA ILE A 280 10.70 11.39 -10.84
C ILE A 280 10.57 9.90 -11.17
N ALA A 281 9.35 9.43 -11.39
CA ALA A 281 9.03 8.03 -11.72
C ALA A 281 9.40 7.65 -13.16
N THR A 282 10.64 7.90 -13.57
CA THR A 282 11.25 7.36 -14.80
C THR A 282 12.24 6.27 -14.41
N ASP A 283 12.49 5.31 -15.29
CA ASP A 283 13.46 4.24 -15.02
C ASP A 283 14.84 4.79 -14.69
N ALA A 284 15.32 5.77 -15.46
CA ALA A 284 16.62 6.39 -15.24
C ALA A 284 16.72 7.10 -13.88
N SER A 285 15.75 7.97 -13.55
CA SER A 285 15.77 8.73 -12.30
C SER A 285 15.53 7.83 -11.09
N PHE A 286 14.55 6.93 -11.16
CA PHE A 286 14.19 6.06 -10.05
C PHE A 286 15.29 5.03 -9.79
N ASN A 287 15.83 4.39 -10.83
CA ASN A 287 16.96 3.46 -10.69
C ASN A 287 18.18 4.14 -10.08
N ALA A 288 18.53 5.35 -10.55
CA ALA A 288 19.65 6.10 -9.97
C ALA A 288 19.42 6.43 -8.49
N TYR A 289 18.18 6.68 -8.09
CA TYR A 289 17.82 6.96 -6.70
C TYR A 289 17.96 5.73 -5.80
N ILE A 290 17.54 4.56 -6.26
CA ILE A 290 17.47 3.34 -5.42
C ILE A 290 18.65 2.39 -5.57
N LYS A 291 19.53 2.59 -6.55
CA LYS A 291 20.71 1.74 -6.76
C LYS A 291 21.47 1.54 -5.43
N PRO A 292 21.85 0.31 -5.04
CA PRO A 292 21.94 -0.92 -5.86
C PRO A 292 20.66 -1.75 -6.04
N HIS A 293 19.51 -1.31 -5.53
CA HIS A 293 18.25 -1.93 -5.93
C HIS A 293 17.96 -1.71 -7.41
N ASP A 294 17.11 -2.57 -7.98
CA ASP A 294 16.78 -2.58 -9.39
C ASP A 294 15.35 -2.11 -9.61
N VAL A 295 15.22 -1.03 -10.39
CA VAL A 295 13.94 -0.42 -10.74
C VAL A 295 12.96 -1.40 -11.39
N THR A 296 13.48 -2.42 -12.07
CA THR A 296 12.68 -3.51 -12.68
C THR A 296 11.81 -4.22 -11.65
N TYR A 297 12.26 -4.34 -10.40
CA TYR A 297 11.49 -4.99 -9.34
C TYR A 297 10.86 -3.97 -8.38
N ALA A 298 11.33 -2.73 -8.35
CA ALA A 298 10.74 -1.68 -7.53
C ALA A 298 9.42 -1.12 -8.09
N LYS A 299 9.36 -0.80 -9.40
CA LYS A 299 8.14 -0.29 -10.06
C LYS A 299 6.92 -1.20 -9.87
N PRO A 300 7.01 -2.53 -10.11
CA PRO A 300 5.86 -3.41 -9.93
C PRO A 300 5.38 -3.46 -8.49
N GLY A 301 6.25 -3.32 -7.48
CA GLY A 301 5.84 -3.23 -6.07
C GLY A 301 4.85 -2.07 -5.83
N ILE A 302 5.17 -0.87 -6.33
CA ILE A 302 4.30 0.32 -6.24
C ILE A 302 2.94 0.07 -6.93
N PHE A 303 2.96 -0.56 -8.11
CA PHE A 303 1.75 -0.89 -8.84
C PHE A 303 0.89 -1.94 -8.12
N PHE A 304 1.50 -3.01 -7.60
CA PHE A 304 0.76 -4.06 -6.90
C PHE A 304 0.11 -3.54 -5.62
N HIS A 305 0.79 -2.65 -4.89
CA HIS A 305 0.19 -1.93 -3.78
C HIS A 305 -1.05 -1.15 -4.22
N ALA A 306 -0.91 -0.32 -5.26
CA ALA A 306 -2.00 0.49 -5.80
C ALA A 306 -3.21 -0.35 -6.22
N LEU A 307 -2.95 -1.53 -6.79
CA LEU A 307 -3.96 -2.49 -7.22
C LEU A 307 -4.65 -3.11 -6.01
N ALA A 308 -3.90 -3.53 -4.99
CA ALA A 308 -4.46 -4.05 -3.74
C ALA A 308 -5.40 -3.03 -3.08
N ASP A 309 -4.93 -1.80 -2.91
CA ASP A 309 -5.72 -0.69 -2.36
C ASP A 309 -6.99 -0.43 -3.17
N ARG A 310 -6.94 -0.59 -4.49
CA ARG A 310 -8.14 -0.41 -5.32
C ARG A 310 -9.24 -1.40 -4.94
N TYR A 311 -8.88 -2.66 -4.63
CA TYR A 311 -9.83 -3.68 -4.17
C TYR A 311 -10.26 -3.45 -2.72
N SER A 312 -9.32 -3.13 -1.83
CA SER A 312 -9.58 -2.84 -0.41
C SER A 312 -10.49 -1.63 -0.22
N HIS A 313 -10.31 -0.59 -1.03
CA HIS A 313 -11.04 0.66 -0.92
C HIS A 313 -12.23 0.79 -1.87
N HIS A 314 -12.60 -0.26 -2.59
CA HIS A 314 -13.62 -0.19 -3.65
C HIS A 314 -14.95 0.41 -3.18
N MET A 315 -15.36 0.14 -1.93
CA MET A 315 -16.59 0.72 -1.37
C MET A 315 -16.56 2.26 -1.42
N CYS A 316 -15.42 2.87 -1.13
CA CYS A 316 -15.21 4.30 -1.31
C CYS A 316 -15.01 4.67 -2.79
N THR A 317 -14.06 4.03 -3.46
CA THR A 317 -13.54 4.47 -4.76
C THR A 317 -14.46 4.15 -5.95
N ASP A 318 -15.28 3.11 -5.88
CA ASP A 318 -16.34 2.84 -6.87
C ASP A 318 -17.46 3.90 -6.83
N ASN A 319 -17.62 4.54 -5.66
CA ASN A 319 -18.61 5.58 -5.40
C ASN A 319 -18.01 7.00 -5.42
N SER A 320 -16.77 7.13 -5.90
CA SER A 320 -16.04 8.39 -5.95
C SER A 320 -15.43 8.58 -7.33
N TYR A 321 -15.31 9.83 -7.76
CA TYR A 321 -14.74 10.14 -9.06
C TYR A 321 -14.08 11.50 -9.11
N PHE A 322 -13.18 11.69 -10.07
CA PHE A 322 -12.57 12.98 -10.36
C PHE A 322 -12.73 13.33 -11.84
N TYR A 323 -12.75 14.62 -12.15
CA TYR A 323 -13.01 15.15 -13.49
C TYR A 323 -12.32 16.50 -13.69
N GLN A 324 -12.16 16.90 -14.94
CA GLN A 324 -11.61 18.21 -15.30
C GLN A 324 -12.70 19.30 -15.18
N ASP A 325 -12.38 20.40 -14.50
CA ASP A 325 -13.25 21.56 -14.37
C ASP A 325 -13.13 22.53 -15.57
N SER A 326 -13.99 23.56 -15.60
CA SER A 326 -14.02 24.54 -16.68
C SER A 326 -12.75 25.40 -16.81
N ASN A 327 -11.90 25.43 -15.78
CA ASN A 327 -10.64 26.16 -15.78
C ASN A 327 -9.47 25.27 -16.25
N GLY A 328 -9.74 23.99 -16.53
CA GLY A 328 -8.76 22.97 -16.91
C GLY A 328 -8.01 22.34 -15.73
N ASN A 329 -8.34 22.71 -14.48
CA ASN A 329 -7.89 21.98 -13.30
C ASN A 329 -8.78 20.76 -13.09
N TYR A 330 -8.48 19.95 -12.07
CA TYR A 330 -9.25 18.76 -11.75
C TYR A 330 -9.84 18.88 -10.35
N THR A 331 -11.01 18.27 -10.15
CA THR A 331 -11.66 18.17 -8.86
C THR A 331 -12.24 16.78 -8.68
N SER A 332 -12.48 16.36 -7.44
CA SER A 332 -13.10 15.08 -7.13
C SER A 332 -14.31 15.17 -6.22
N VAL A 333 -15.10 14.10 -6.27
CA VAL A 333 -16.30 13.87 -5.50
C VAL A 333 -16.10 12.56 -4.75
N TYR A 334 -15.94 12.65 -3.44
CA TYR A 334 -15.86 11.48 -2.56
C TYR A 334 -17.18 11.21 -1.83
N SER A 335 -17.50 9.94 -1.63
CA SER A 335 -18.65 9.54 -0.82
C SER A 335 -18.51 10.00 0.63
N LYS A 336 -19.50 10.73 1.14
CA LYS A 336 -19.52 11.26 2.52
C LYS A 336 -19.56 10.19 3.60
N VAL A 337 -19.98 8.98 3.24
CA VAL A 337 -20.21 7.85 4.16
C VAL A 337 -19.20 6.74 3.91
N LEU A 338 -19.03 6.35 2.64
CA LEU A 338 -18.18 5.22 2.28
C LEU A 338 -16.70 5.60 2.30
N CYS A 339 -16.36 6.88 2.13
CA CYS A 339 -14.99 7.39 2.26
C CYS A 339 -14.72 8.06 3.62
N ALA A 340 -15.61 7.88 4.60
CA ALA A 340 -15.37 8.37 5.95
C ALA A 340 -14.38 7.45 6.67
N GLN A 341 -13.46 8.04 7.44
CA GLN A 341 -12.38 7.26 8.06
C GLN A 341 -12.87 6.18 9.02
N GLY A 342 -13.96 6.37 9.75
CA GLY A 342 -14.51 5.30 10.59
C GLY A 342 -14.86 4.03 9.81
N SER A 343 -15.41 4.17 8.60
CA SER A 343 -15.67 3.04 7.71
C SER A 343 -14.35 2.44 7.20
N HIS A 344 -13.44 3.28 6.74
CA HIS A 344 -12.13 2.90 6.22
C HIS A 344 -11.32 2.07 7.23
N PHE A 345 -11.14 2.57 8.46
CA PHE A 345 -10.44 1.87 9.53
C PHE A 345 -11.13 0.55 9.92
N LEU A 346 -12.47 0.53 9.95
CA LEU A 346 -13.18 -0.72 10.24
C LEU A 346 -12.97 -1.77 9.14
N TRP A 347 -12.96 -1.35 7.88
CA TRP A 347 -12.74 -2.27 6.76
C TRP A 347 -11.29 -2.78 6.71
N HIS A 348 -10.31 -1.94 7.02
CA HIS A 348 -8.95 -2.43 7.23
C HIS A 348 -8.88 -3.42 8.39
N ALA A 349 -9.55 -3.21 9.52
CA ALA A 349 -9.60 -4.22 10.58
C ALA A 349 -10.19 -5.58 10.09
N TRP A 350 -11.07 -5.57 9.09
CA TRP A 350 -11.58 -6.78 8.43
C TRP A 350 -10.61 -7.43 7.43
N GLU A 351 -9.49 -6.79 7.14
CA GLU A 351 -8.36 -7.34 6.40
C GLU A 351 -7.26 -7.85 7.35
N GLN A 352 -7.35 -7.52 8.65
CA GLN A 352 -6.36 -7.89 9.66
C GLN A 352 -6.83 -9.08 10.48
N GLY A 353 -6.72 -10.30 9.95
CA GLY A 353 -7.06 -11.49 10.75
C GLY A 353 -8.56 -11.72 10.92
N THR A 354 -9.36 -11.32 9.94
CA THR A 354 -10.81 -11.55 9.96
C THR A 354 -11.21 -12.60 8.92
N ASN A 355 -12.05 -13.55 9.33
CA ASN A 355 -12.60 -14.55 8.42
C ASN A 355 -13.48 -13.90 7.35
N GLN A 356 -13.07 -13.95 6.08
CA GLN A 356 -13.81 -13.36 4.95
C GLN A 356 -14.83 -14.29 4.29
N SER A 357 -15.27 -15.37 4.95
CA SER A 357 -16.39 -16.17 4.45
C SER A 357 -17.71 -15.40 4.43
N THR A 358 -18.65 -15.79 3.55
CA THR A 358 -19.99 -15.19 3.46
C THR A 358 -20.83 -15.34 4.72
N SER A 359 -20.50 -16.29 5.60
CA SER A 359 -21.12 -16.41 6.92
C SER A 359 -20.69 -15.30 7.88
N ASN A 360 -19.56 -14.64 7.64
CA ASN A 360 -19.01 -13.61 8.53
C ASN A 360 -19.01 -12.20 7.92
N LEU A 361 -18.60 -12.07 6.66
CA LEU A 361 -18.58 -10.80 5.92
C LEU A 361 -19.50 -10.88 4.69
N ALA A 362 -20.28 -9.83 4.45
CA ALA A 362 -20.99 -9.65 3.18
C ALA A 362 -20.00 -9.60 2.02
N ALA A 363 -20.41 -10.02 0.82
CA ALA A 363 -19.52 -10.20 -0.33
C ALA A 363 -18.69 -8.94 -0.66
N GLN A 364 -19.28 -7.74 -0.52
CA GLN A 364 -18.58 -6.47 -0.76
C GLN A 364 -17.55 -6.08 0.33
N TYR A 365 -17.33 -6.90 1.35
CA TYR A 365 -16.27 -6.71 2.34
C TYR A 365 -15.22 -7.82 2.28
N GLN A 366 -15.34 -8.75 1.34
CA GLN A 366 -14.42 -9.86 1.15
C GLN A 366 -13.30 -9.44 0.18
N THR A 367 -12.46 -8.51 0.61
CA THR A 367 -11.50 -7.80 -0.25
C THR A 367 -10.18 -8.53 -0.48
N MET A 368 -9.74 -9.38 0.46
CA MET A 368 -8.42 -9.98 0.40
C MET A 368 -8.27 -10.93 -0.79
N ARG A 369 -9.23 -11.84 -1.01
CA ARG A 369 -9.12 -12.82 -2.10
C ARG A 369 -9.10 -12.14 -3.49
N PRO A 370 -10.04 -11.25 -3.85
CA PRO A 370 -10.00 -10.56 -5.14
C PRO A 370 -8.69 -9.79 -5.35
N ALA A 371 -8.17 -9.10 -4.32
CA ALA A 371 -6.91 -8.39 -4.40
C ALA A 371 -5.73 -9.33 -4.69
N LEU A 372 -5.60 -10.42 -3.92
CA LEU A 372 -4.54 -11.42 -4.08
C LEU A 372 -4.61 -12.11 -5.44
N GLU A 373 -5.81 -12.44 -5.92
CA GLU A 373 -6.02 -13.05 -7.22
C GLU A 373 -5.61 -12.11 -8.36
N ALA A 374 -5.88 -10.81 -8.25
CA ALA A 374 -5.47 -9.81 -9.22
C ALA A 374 -3.94 -9.59 -9.21
N ILE A 375 -3.34 -9.50 -8.03
CA ILE A 375 -1.87 -9.41 -7.89
C ILE A 375 -1.20 -10.64 -8.49
N PHE A 376 -1.70 -11.85 -8.21
CA PHE A 376 -1.17 -13.07 -8.79
C PHE A 376 -1.15 -13.02 -10.33
N ASP A 377 -2.26 -12.60 -10.94
CA ASP A 377 -2.37 -12.51 -12.40
C ASP A 377 -1.40 -11.47 -12.98
N GLN A 378 -1.22 -10.34 -12.29
CA GLN A 378 -0.27 -9.31 -12.69
C GLN A 378 1.19 -9.74 -12.50
N LEU A 379 1.53 -10.47 -11.44
CA LEU A 379 2.85 -11.09 -11.26
C LEU A 379 3.15 -12.10 -12.38
N VAL A 380 2.17 -12.92 -12.78
CA VAL A 380 2.31 -13.85 -13.91
C VAL A 380 2.53 -13.10 -15.22
N ALA A 381 1.74 -12.05 -15.48
CA ALA A 381 1.89 -11.21 -16.66
C ALA A 381 3.27 -10.53 -16.69
N TYR A 382 3.71 -9.97 -15.56
CA TYR A 382 4.98 -9.28 -15.44
C TYR A 382 6.17 -10.23 -15.61
N ARG A 383 6.09 -11.44 -15.03
CA ARG A 383 7.13 -12.46 -15.23
C ARG A 383 7.31 -12.82 -16.71
N LYS A 384 6.21 -12.96 -17.45
CA LYS A 384 6.23 -13.22 -18.89
C LYS A 384 6.77 -12.03 -19.68
N PHE A 385 6.39 -10.81 -19.30
CA PHE A 385 6.89 -9.58 -19.91
C PHE A 385 8.43 -9.49 -19.81
N LEU A 386 9.00 -9.86 -18.68
CA LEU A 386 10.47 -9.96 -18.49
C LEU A 386 11.12 -11.13 -19.25
N GLY A 387 10.39 -11.86 -20.09
CA GLY A 387 10.87 -13.05 -20.80
C GLY A 387 11.14 -14.26 -19.88
N GLY A 388 10.63 -14.22 -18.65
CA GLY A 388 10.82 -15.26 -17.66
C GLY A 388 9.82 -16.42 -17.80
N THR A 389 10.28 -17.63 -17.48
CA THR A 389 9.38 -18.79 -17.36
C THR A 389 8.55 -18.70 -16.08
N VAL A 390 7.23 -18.88 -16.22
CA VAL A 390 6.30 -19.00 -15.09
C VAL A 390 6.24 -20.45 -14.65
N LYS A 391 6.51 -20.71 -13.37
CA LYS A 391 6.35 -22.05 -12.77
C LYS A 391 4.86 -22.38 -12.66
N PRO A 392 4.44 -23.62 -12.98
CA PRO A 392 3.05 -24.02 -12.85
C PRO A 392 2.66 -24.06 -11.38
N ILE A 393 1.59 -23.35 -11.03
CA ILE A 393 1.01 -23.35 -9.69
C ILE A 393 -0.50 -23.40 -9.76
N ASP A 394 -1.10 -24.13 -8.83
CA ASP A 394 -2.54 -24.10 -8.61
C ASP A 394 -2.89 -22.82 -7.86
N LYS A 395 -3.31 -21.79 -8.63
CA LYS A 395 -3.74 -20.50 -8.09
C LYS A 395 -4.83 -20.68 -7.04
N ALA A 396 -5.83 -21.53 -7.29
CA ALA A 396 -6.97 -21.69 -6.40
C ALA A 396 -6.56 -22.32 -5.06
N ALA A 397 -5.68 -23.33 -5.09
CA ALA A 397 -5.13 -23.94 -3.89
C ALA A 397 -4.32 -22.92 -3.06
N LEU A 398 -3.41 -22.18 -3.70
CA LEU A 398 -2.62 -21.15 -3.03
C LEU A 398 -3.48 -20.06 -2.40
N MET A 399 -4.50 -19.57 -3.11
CA MET A 399 -5.45 -18.58 -2.56
C MET A 399 -6.21 -19.14 -1.35
N ASN A 400 -6.59 -20.41 -1.35
CA ASN A 400 -7.25 -21.03 -0.20
C ASN A 400 -6.34 -21.10 1.03
N GLU A 401 -5.07 -21.44 0.83
CA GLU A 401 -4.07 -21.50 1.89
C GLU A 401 -3.76 -20.11 2.45
N LEU A 402 -3.51 -19.13 1.59
CA LEU A 402 -3.32 -17.73 1.98
C LEU A 402 -4.52 -17.19 2.77
N MET A 403 -5.75 -17.41 2.27
CA MET A 403 -6.96 -16.96 2.99
C MET A 403 -7.16 -17.66 4.33
N THR A 404 -6.69 -18.90 4.48
CA THR A 404 -6.72 -19.62 5.76
C THR A 404 -5.78 -18.97 6.77
N VAL A 405 -4.56 -18.63 6.34
CA VAL A 405 -3.57 -17.93 7.17
C VAL A 405 -4.05 -16.52 7.52
N LEU A 406 -4.44 -15.73 6.52
CA LEU A 406 -4.80 -14.32 6.68
C LEU A 406 -6.07 -14.10 7.52
N ALA A 407 -6.91 -15.12 7.67
CA ALA A 407 -8.09 -15.08 8.52
C ALA A 407 -7.79 -15.29 10.03
N ILE A 408 -6.54 -15.53 10.41
CA ILE A 408 -6.15 -15.74 11.81
C ILE A 408 -6.09 -14.39 12.55
N GLU A 409 -6.96 -14.22 13.54
CA GLU A 409 -7.06 -12.96 14.30
C GLU A 409 -5.81 -12.64 15.11
N ASP A 410 -5.23 -13.65 15.78
CA ASP A 410 -4.01 -13.46 16.58
C ASP A 410 -2.81 -13.18 15.66
N PRO A 411 -2.20 -12.00 15.74
CA PRO A 411 -1.19 -11.55 14.77
C PRO A 411 0.12 -12.35 14.87
N VAL A 412 0.48 -12.86 16.05
CA VAL A 412 1.66 -13.71 16.24
C VAL A 412 1.43 -15.06 15.55
N THR A 413 0.28 -15.69 15.79
CA THR A 413 -0.11 -16.95 15.15
C THR A 413 -0.24 -16.76 13.65
N ARG A 414 -0.82 -15.65 13.18
CA ARG A 414 -0.94 -15.31 11.75
C ARG A 414 0.43 -15.19 11.09
N LEU A 415 1.35 -14.42 11.65
CA LEU A 415 2.73 -14.28 11.16
C LEU A 415 3.45 -15.63 11.11
N ASN A 416 3.36 -16.44 12.17
CA ASN A 416 3.99 -17.76 12.21
C ASN A 416 3.43 -18.70 11.15
N ASN A 417 2.12 -18.68 10.90
CA ASN A 417 1.50 -19.50 9.86
C ASN A 417 1.85 -19.01 8.45
N MET A 418 2.04 -17.70 8.25
CA MET A 418 2.54 -17.17 6.98
C MET A 418 3.96 -17.67 6.69
N VAL A 419 4.84 -17.63 7.70
CA VAL A 419 6.20 -18.19 7.58
C VAL A 419 6.16 -19.69 7.28
N ASN A 420 5.36 -20.46 8.02
CA ASN A 420 5.20 -21.90 7.77
C ASN A 420 4.67 -22.20 6.36
N LEU A 421 3.76 -21.36 5.85
CA LEU A 421 3.24 -21.49 4.49
C LEU A 421 4.34 -21.25 3.44
N MET A 422 5.18 -20.22 3.63
CA MET A 422 6.33 -19.99 2.76
C MET A 422 7.25 -21.22 2.70
N GLU A 423 7.57 -21.80 3.85
CA GLU A 423 8.45 -22.96 3.95
C GLU A 423 7.83 -24.24 3.38
N ALA A 424 6.53 -24.44 3.58
CA ALA A 424 5.79 -25.57 2.99
C ALA A 424 5.84 -25.56 1.45
N HIS A 425 5.90 -24.37 0.86
CA HIS A 425 6.06 -24.16 -0.58
C HIS A 425 7.53 -24.11 -1.04
N GLY A 426 8.48 -24.28 -0.13
CA GLY A 426 9.92 -24.18 -0.42
C GLY A 426 10.39 -22.77 -0.80
N ALA A 427 9.60 -21.74 -0.49
CA ALA A 427 10.00 -20.35 -0.63
C ALA A 427 10.98 -19.97 0.49
N LEU A 428 11.96 -19.12 0.20
CA LEU A 428 12.87 -18.62 1.22
C LEU A 428 12.11 -17.63 2.11
N SER A 429 12.05 -17.89 3.41
CA SER A 429 11.46 -16.97 4.39
C SER A 429 12.16 -15.61 4.40
N LEU A 430 11.43 -14.56 4.81
CA LEU A 430 12.00 -13.20 4.99
C LEU A 430 13.15 -13.21 6.01
N PRO A 431 14.11 -12.28 5.92
CA PRO A 431 15.27 -12.26 6.81
C PRO A 431 14.82 -12.21 8.27
N GLY A 432 15.40 -13.07 9.12
CA GLY A 432 15.01 -13.15 10.53
C GLY A 432 13.72 -13.95 10.82
N HIS A 433 13.21 -14.73 9.86
CA HIS A 433 12.01 -15.57 10.02
C HIS A 433 12.25 -17.04 9.70
N GLY A 434 11.59 -17.92 10.47
CA GLY A 434 11.57 -19.37 10.24
C GLY A 434 12.96 -19.98 10.20
N THR A 435 13.21 -20.82 9.19
CA THR A 435 14.50 -21.44 8.86
C THR A 435 15.63 -20.43 8.63
N THR A 436 15.32 -19.16 8.37
CA THR A 436 16.31 -18.08 8.22
C THR A 436 16.51 -17.24 9.48
N ALA A 437 15.81 -17.53 10.57
CA ALA A 437 15.83 -16.70 11.79
C ALA A 437 17.22 -16.56 12.44
N ASN A 438 18.08 -17.57 12.27
CA ASN A 438 19.45 -17.58 12.82
C ASN A 438 20.52 -17.13 11.83
N LEU A 439 20.14 -16.74 10.60
CA LEU A 439 21.09 -16.25 9.61
C LEU A 439 21.44 -14.79 9.88
N THR A 440 22.69 -14.41 9.61
CA THR A 440 23.04 -13.00 9.48
C THR A 440 22.40 -12.42 8.22
N ILE A 441 22.33 -11.09 8.15
CA ILE A 441 21.80 -10.41 6.95
C ILE A 441 22.60 -10.80 5.71
N ASP A 442 23.93 -10.83 5.78
CA ASP A 442 24.80 -11.25 4.66
C ASP A 442 24.55 -12.70 4.22
N GLN A 443 24.34 -13.62 5.16
CA GLN A 443 24.01 -15.01 4.85
C GLN A 443 22.66 -15.09 4.13
N TRP A 444 21.65 -14.35 4.62
CA TRP A 444 20.35 -14.31 3.96
C TRP A 444 20.44 -13.70 2.56
N LEU A 445 21.15 -12.57 2.40
CA LEU A 445 21.38 -11.92 1.10
C LEU A 445 22.04 -12.86 0.10
N THR A 446 23.03 -13.63 0.56
CA THR A 446 23.70 -14.65 -0.26
C THR A 446 22.71 -15.73 -0.72
N LEU A 447 21.89 -16.26 0.20
CA LEU A 447 20.87 -17.28 -0.13
C LEU A 447 19.78 -16.72 -1.04
N ALA A 448 19.41 -15.45 -0.86
CA ALA A 448 18.40 -14.79 -1.67
C ALA A 448 18.87 -14.52 -3.11
N GLY A 449 20.19 -14.53 -3.35
CA GLY A 449 20.81 -14.20 -4.63
C GLY A 449 20.94 -12.69 -4.84
N ALA A 450 21.16 -11.93 -3.76
CA ALA A 450 21.45 -10.51 -3.86
C ALA A 450 22.85 -10.26 -4.46
N PRO A 451 23.04 -9.16 -5.21
CA PRO A 451 24.35 -8.78 -5.75
C PRO A 451 25.19 -8.14 -4.64
N ILE A 452 25.91 -8.98 -3.88
CA ILE A 452 26.81 -8.58 -2.78
C ILE A 452 28.26 -8.34 -3.20
#